data_AF-A0A2S7C594-F1
#
_entry.id   AF-A0A2S7C594-F1
#
_cell.length_a   1.000
_cell.length_b   1.000
_cell.length_c   1.000
_cell.angle_alpha   90.00
_cell.angle_beta   90.00
_cell.angle_gamma   90.00
#
_symmetry.space_group_name_H-M   'P 1'
#
loop_
_entity.id
_entity.type
_entity.pdbx_description
1 polymer ?
#
loop_
_entity_poly.entity_id
_entity_poly.type
_entity_poly.pdbx_seq_one_letter_code
_entity_poly.pdbx_strand_id
1 'polypeptide(L)'
;MDRQLLEINQHCRAVKNQLLKERRKATPEEQQLLVEFATLIAERNEVRKSQLDALLVALAPMQDIRAPRTTTSGYSMVQGDVMQHNRRELIKLRQMFADNKIERSVLDANYARAERRLESLKKGNTDDRQIERLERMMHGYQNMLALEQIVKSTDDQLERLGAPRLMASIPTTAEERRQSLEKERDAHQEALDNGYY
;
A
#
# COMPACT_ATOMS: atom_id res chain seq x y z
N MET A 1 -23.29 -14.72 -8.77
CA MET A 1 -22.29 -15.62 -8.18
C MET A 1 -22.48 -15.82 -6.67
N ASP A 2 -22.24 -14.82 -5.79
CA ASP A 2 -22.26 -15.06 -4.33
C ASP A 2 -23.64 -15.52 -3.78
N ARG A 3 -24.74 -15.01 -4.34
CA ARG A 3 -26.10 -15.42 -3.96
C ARG A 3 -26.42 -16.86 -4.37
N GLN A 4 -26.05 -17.25 -5.60
CA GLN A 4 -26.20 -18.62 -6.09
C GLN A 4 -25.35 -19.60 -5.28
N LEU A 5 -24.11 -19.23 -4.94
CA LEU A 5 -23.24 -20.02 -4.07
C LEU A 5 -23.83 -20.21 -2.66
N LEU A 6 -24.49 -19.19 -2.11
CA LEU A 6 -25.15 -19.27 -0.81
C LEU A 6 -26.32 -20.26 -0.81
N GLU A 7 -27.17 -20.20 -1.83
CA GLU A 7 -28.32 -21.10 -2.01
C GLU A 7 -27.85 -22.54 -2.22
N ILE A 8 -26.88 -22.76 -3.12
CA ILE A 8 -26.32 -24.09 -3.40
C ILE A 8 -25.56 -24.65 -2.17
N ASN A 9 -24.84 -23.81 -1.40
CA ASN A 9 -24.15 -24.25 -0.17
C ASN A 9 -25.11 -24.78 0.88
N GLN A 10 -26.26 -24.14 1.09
CA GLN A 10 -27.27 -24.64 2.03
C GLN A 10 -27.80 -26.01 1.59
N HIS A 11 -28.07 -26.18 0.29
CA HIS A 11 -28.54 -27.44 -0.27
C HIS A 11 -27.47 -28.54 -0.17
N CYS A 12 -26.22 -28.24 -0.53
CA CYS A 12 -25.09 -29.17 -0.37
C CYS A 12 -24.87 -29.59 1.08
N ARG A 13 -25.04 -28.68 2.06
CA ARG A 13 -24.93 -29.01 3.48
C ARG A 13 -26.04 -29.97 3.92
N ALA A 14 -27.28 -29.73 3.49
CA ALA A 14 -28.40 -30.62 3.78
C ALA A 14 -28.15 -32.02 3.22
N VAL A 15 -27.76 -32.12 1.94
CA VAL A 15 -27.42 -33.38 1.26
C VAL A 15 -26.29 -34.10 1.99
N LYS A 16 -25.15 -33.44 2.27
CA LYS A 16 -24.03 -34.07 2.99
C LYS A 16 -24.43 -34.60 4.36
N ASN A 17 -25.23 -33.84 5.11
CA ASN A 17 -25.72 -34.26 6.42
C ASN A 17 -26.65 -35.48 6.32
N GLN A 18 -27.50 -35.52 5.30
CA GLN A 18 -28.41 -36.64 5.06
C GLN A 18 -27.64 -37.91 4.68
N LEU A 19 -26.66 -37.81 3.78
CA LEU A 19 -25.78 -38.92 3.40
C LEU A 19 -25.03 -39.51 4.59
N LEU A 20 -24.54 -38.66 5.50
CA LEU A 20 -23.88 -39.08 6.75
C LEU A 20 -24.83 -39.81 7.69
N LYS A 21 -26.05 -39.30 7.88
CA LYS A 21 -27.07 -39.91 8.76
C LYS A 21 -27.53 -41.26 8.23
N GLU A 22 -27.78 -41.35 6.93
CA GLU A 22 -28.33 -42.54 6.26
C GLU A 22 -27.24 -43.55 5.88
N ARG A 23 -25.96 -43.20 6.04
CA ARG A 23 -24.78 -44.00 5.63
C ARG A 23 -24.88 -44.54 4.20
N ARG A 24 -25.48 -43.77 3.31
CA ARG A 24 -25.67 -44.14 1.90
C ARG A 24 -24.75 -43.35 0.98
N LYS A 25 -24.56 -43.88 -0.23
CA LYS A 25 -23.91 -43.13 -1.31
C LYS A 25 -24.86 -42.07 -1.85
N ALA A 26 -24.28 -40.99 -2.38
CA ALA A 26 -25.01 -39.96 -3.08
C ALA A 26 -25.67 -40.53 -4.35
N THR A 27 -26.90 -40.12 -4.59
CA THR A 27 -27.59 -40.35 -5.86
C THR A 27 -26.89 -39.59 -7.00
N PRO A 28 -27.13 -39.94 -8.27
CA PRO A 28 -26.55 -39.21 -9.40
C PRO A 28 -26.88 -37.70 -9.37
N GLU A 29 -28.10 -37.33 -8.97
CA GLU A 29 -28.54 -35.92 -8.87
C GLU A 29 -27.80 -35.19 -7.74
N GLU A 30 -27.67 -35.80 -6.56
CA GLU A 30 -26.89 -35.24 -5.45
C GLU A 30 -25.40 -35.14 -5.78
N GLN A 31 -24.84 -36.09 -6.54
CA GLN A 31 -23.48 -36.03 -7.03
C GLN A 31 -23.27 -34.87 -8.00
N GLN A 32 -24.19 -34.69 -8.96
CA GLN A 32 -24.15 -33.55 -9.89
C GLN A 32 -24.16 -32.22 -9.13
N LEU A 33 -25.04 -32.07 -8.15
CA LEU A 33 -25.12 -30.86 -7.31
C LEU A 33 -23.83 -30.61 -6.51
N LEU A 34 -23.22 -31.66 -5.94
CA LEU A 34 -21.94 -31.54 -5.23
C LEU A 34 -20.78 -31.15 -6.17
N VAL A 35 -20.78 -31.66 -7.40
CA VAL A 35 -19.80 -31.30 -8.43
C VAL A 35 -19.99 -29.85 -8.87
N GLU A 36 -21.22 -29.42 -9.15
CA GLU A 36 -21.55 -28.04 -9.51
C GLU A 36 -21.13 -27.06 -8.40
N PHE A 37 -21.35 -27.41 -7.14
CA PHE A 37 -20.89 -26.59 -6.04
C PHE A 37 -19.36 -26.50 -5.96
N ALA A 38 -18.66 -27.61 -6.20
CA ALA A 38 -17.20 -27.63 -6.23
C ALA A 38 -16.64 -26.78 -7.37
N THR A 39 -17.24 -26.83 -8.57
CA THR A 39 -16.82 -25.99 -9.70
C THR A 39 -17.04 -24.51 -9.41
N LEU A 40 -18.19 -24.12 -8.86
CA LEU A 40 -18.47 -22.74 -8.48
C LEU A 40 -17.51 -22.20 -7.40
N ILE A 41 -17.12 -23.05 -6.43
CA ILE A 41 -16.09 -22.69 -5.46
C ILE A 41 -14.74 -22.46 -6.14
N ALA A 42 -14.35 -23.35 -7.06
CA ALA A 42 -13.09 -23.25 -7.78
C ALA A 42 -13.02 -21.95 -8.61
N GLU A 43 -14.07 -21.64 -9.38
CA GLU A 43 -14.18 -20.40 -10.14
C GLU A 43 -14.05 -19.16 -9.24
N ARG A 44 -14.74 -19.15 -8.10
CA ARG A 44 -14.67 -18.03 -7.15
C ARG A 44 -13.25 -17.88 -6.59
N ASN A 45 -12.58 -18.99 -6.30
CA ASN A 45 -11.22 -18.97 -5.77
C ASN A 45 -10.23 -18.46 -6.82
N GLU A 46 -10.38 -18.82 -8.10
CA GLU A 46 -9.58 -18.28 -9.20
C GLU A 46 -9.78 -16.76 -9.36
N VAL A 47 -11.03 -16.29 -9.30
CA VAL A 47 -11.31 -14.84 -9.31
C VAL A 47 -10.63 -14.14 -8.13
N ARG A 48 -10.70 -14.71 -6.92
CA ARG A 48 -10.04 -14.14 -5.73
C ARG A 48 -8.52 -14.11 -5.86
N LYS A 49 -7.93 -15.17 -6.43
CA LYS A 49 -6.49 -15.26 -6.69
C LYS A 49 -6.04 -14.17 -7.65
N SER A 50 -6.72 -14.03 -8.79
CA SER A 50 -6.44 -12.95 -9.76
C SER A 50 -6.58 -11.56 -9.13
N GLN A 51 -7.59 -11.37 -8.27
CA GLN A 51 -7.75 -10.11 -7.54
C GLN A 51 -6.61 -9.85 -6.54
N LEU A 52 -6.13 -10.87 -5.84
CA LEU A 52 -4.97 -10.73 -4.96
C LEU A 52 -3.71 -10.39 -5.75
N ASP A 53 -3.44 -11.11 -6.85
CA ASP A 53 -2.27 -10.85 -7.69
C ASP A 53 -2.28 -9.40 -8.22
N ALA A 54 -3.43 -8.91 -8.66
CA ALA A 54 -3.59 -7.52 -9.09
C ALA A 54 -3.31 -6.51 -7.95
N LEU A 55 -3.78 -6.78 -6.73
CA LEU A 55 -3.51 -5.93 -5.57
C LEU A 55 -2.02 -5.94 -5.17
N LEU A 56 -1.38 -7.11 -5.23
CA LEU A 56 0.05 -7.25 -4.95
C LEU A 56 0.92 -6.48 -5.93
N VAL A 57 0.55 -6.49 -7.22
CA VAL A 57 1.25 -5.69 -8.24
C VAL A 57 1.01 -4.21 -8.01
N ALA A 58 -0.23 -3.79 -7.79
CA ALA A 58 -0.57 -2.38 -7.64
C ALA A 58 0.05 -1.74 -6.38
N LEU A 59 0.12 -2.49 -5.27
CA LEU A 59 0.68 -2.01 -4.01
C LEU A 59 2.16 -2.39 -3.82
N ALA A 60 2.80 -3.02 -4.81
CA ALA A 60 4.21 -3.39 -4.76
C ALA A 60 5.14 -2.26 -4.32
N PRO A 61 4.97 -1.00 -4.78
CA PRO A 61 5.83 0.10 -4.36
C PRO A 61 5.81 0.38 -2.85
N MET A 62 4.78 -0.09 -2.14
CA MET A 62 4.61 0.16 -0.71
C MET A 62 5.35 -0.86 0.16
N GLN A 63 5.90 -1.93 -0.41
CA GLN A 63 6.38 -3.09 0.34
C GLN A 63 7.44 -2.75 1.40
N ASP A 64 8.36 -1.84 1.09
CA ASP A 64 9.55 -1.58 1.91
C ASP A 64 9.54 -0.20 2.59
N ILE A 65 8.38 0.47 2.61
CA ILE A 65 8.24 1.78 3.25
C ILE A 65 8.18 1.60 4.77
N ARG A 66 9.19 2.16 5.44
CA ARG A 66 9.32 2.10 6.90
C ARG A 66 8.50 3.20 7.58
N ALA A 67 8.05 2.90 8.80
CA ALA A 67 7.43 3.89 9.65
C ALA A 67 8.36 5.08 9.91
N PRO A 68 7.82 6.31 10.02
CA PRO A 68 8.62 7.47 10.38
C PRO A 68 9.28 7.29 11.74
N ARG A 69 10.47 7.86 11.92
CA ARG A 69 11.14 7.88 13.22
C ARG A 69 10.48 8.91 14.12
N THR A 70 10.41 8.59 15.40
CA THR A 70 9.94 9.48 16.47
C THR A 70 10.96 9.46 17.61
N THR A 71 10.96 10.50 18.45
CA THR A 71 11.82 10.59 19.62
C THR A 71 11.10 11.32 20.74
N THR A 72 11.35 10.90 21.98
CA THR A 72 10.91 11.58 23.22
C THR A 72 12.05 12.37 23.87
N SER A 73 13.24 12.35 23.27
CA SER A 73 14.41 13.06 23.76
C SER A 73 14.20 14.57 23.71
N GLY A 74 14.57 15.27 24.79
CA GLY A 74 14.60 16.74 24.84
C GLY A 74 15.83 17.36 24.15
N TYR A 75 16.80 16.55 23.71
CA TYR A 75 18.00 17.06 23.06
C TYR A 75 17.70 17.50 21.62
N SER A 76 17.95 18.78 21.33
CA SER A 76 17.70 19.40 20.02
C SER A 76 18.40 18.68 18.87
N MET A 77 19.63 18.19 19.10
CA MET A 77 20.38 17.42 18.10
C MET A 77 19.65 16.15 17.68
N VAL A 78 19.13 15.38 18.65
CA VAL A 78 18.40 14.13 18.38
C VAL A 78 17.07 14.41 17.68
N GLN A 79 16.39 15.49 18.05
CA GLN A 79 15.16 15.93 17.38
C GLN A 79 15.44 16.32 15.92
N GLY A 80 16.49 17.12 15.70
CA GLY A 80 16.95 17.50 14.36
C GLY A 80 17.30 16.30 13.49
N ASP A 81 18.00 15.30 14.04
CA ASP A 81 18.35 14.08 13.31
C ASP A 81 17.12 13.28 12.86
N VAL A 82 16.11 13.14 13.72
CA VAL A 82 14.84 12.48 13.39
C VAL A 82 14.09 13.26 12.31
N MET A 83 13.99 14.58 12.44
CA MET A 83 13.37 15.46 11.44
C MET A 83 14.03 15.33 10.07
N GLN A 84 15.37 15.40 10.03
CA GLN A 84 16.14 15.29 8.78
C GLN A 84 16.12 13.86 8.20
N HIS A 85 16.05 12.83 9.05
CA HIS A 85 15.84 11.46 8.57
C HIS A 85 14.49 11.33 7.86
N ASN A 86 13.40 11.72 8.52
CA ASN A 86 12.05 11.63 7.95
C ASN A 86 11.91 12.46 6.67
N ARG A 87 12.49 13.67 6.65
CA ARG A 87 12.58 14.50 5.44
C ARG A 87 13.23 13.76 4.28
N ARG A 88 14.42 13.16 4.50
CA ARG A 88 15.14 12.41 3.46
C ARG A 88 14.35 11.22 2.94
N GLU A 89 13.69 10.47 3.82
CA GLU A 89 12.85 9.35 3.40
C GLU A 89 11.64 9.81 2.58
N LEU A 90 11.02 10.95 2.91
CA LEU A 90 9.91 11.49 2.13
C LEU A 90 10.37 11.95 0.73
N ILE A 91 11.55 12.56 0.62
CA ILE A 91 12.13 12.94 -0.68
C ILE A 91 12.36 11.71 -1.56
N LYS A 92 12.99 10.67 -1.00
CA LYS A 92 13.22 9.41 -1.73
C LYS A 92 11.92 8.80 -2.22
N LEU A 93 10.88 8.82 -1.39
CA LEU A 93 9.56 8.30 -1.76
C LEU A 93 8.94 9.10 -2.91
N ARG A 94 9.00 10.44 -2.85
CA ARG A 94 8.51 11.30 -3.94
C ARG A 94 9.29 11.12 -5.24
N GLN A 95 10.61 10.95 -5.15
CA GLN A 95 11.47 10.66 -6.30
C GLN A 95 11.10 9.30 -6.92
N MET A 96 11.00 8.25 -6.10
CA MET A 96 10.57 6.93 -6.54
C MET A 96 9.21 6.98 -7.26
N PHE A 97 8.25 7.77 -6.76
CA PHE A 97 6.96 7.94 -7.42
C PHE A 97 7.08 8.67 -8.76
N ALA A 98 7.87 9.72 -8.82
CA ALA A 98 8.09 10.46 -10.06
C ALA A 98 8.78 9.58 -11.12
N ASP A 99 9.83 8.86 -10.76
CA ASP A 99 10.64 8.05 -11.68
C ASP A 99 9.84 6.87 -12.23
N ASN A 100 8.99 6.27 -11.40
CA ASN A 100 8.15 5.13 -11.78
C ASN A 100 6.75 5.53 -12.26
N LYS A 101 6.47 6.83 -12.40
CA LYS A 101 5.15 7.37 -12.80
C LYS A 101 4.00 6.81 -11.95
N ILE A 102 4.24 6.67 -10.65
CA ILE A 102 3.26 6.15 -9.71
C ILE A 102 2.30 7.28 -9.33
N GLU A 103 1.04 7.12 -9.72
CA GLU A 103 -0.02 8.05 -9.33
C GLU A 103 -0.55 7.74 -7.94
N ARG A 104 -0.61 8.76 -7.08
CA ARG A 104 -1.10 8.62 -5.71
C ARG A 104 -2.56 8.13 -5.66
N SER A 105 -3.43 8.66 -6.51
CA SER A 105 -4.83 8.25 -6.62
C SER A 105 -5.00 6.75 -6.90
N VAL A 106 -4.08 6.15 -7.66
CA VAL A 106 -4.08 4.72 -7.97
C VAL A 106 -3.71 3.90 -6.73
N LEU A 107 -2.73 4.35 -5.94
CA LEU A 107 -2.39 3.70 -4.66
C LEU A 107 -3.56 3.77 -3.67
N ASP A 108 -4.15 4.95 -3.51
CA ASP A 108 -5.29 5.18 -2.60
C ASP A 108 -6.47 4.25 -2.95
N ALA A 109 -6.81 4.16 -4.24
CA ALA A 109 -7.88 3.31 -4.73
C ALA A 109 -7.61 1.81 -4.50
N ASN A 110 -6.37 1.36 -4.69
CA ASN A 110 -5.99 -0.03 -4.49
C ASN A 110 -5.87 -0.40 -3.01
N TYR A 111 -5.40 0.52 -2.16
CA TYR A 111 -5.43 0.35 -0.71
C TYR A 111 -6.88 0.18 -0.20
N ALA A 112 -7.80 1.05 -0.61
CA ALA A 112 -9.22 0.95 -0.24
C ALA A 112 -9.90 -0.32 -0.80
N ARG A 113 -9.42 -0.86 -1.93
CA ARG A 113 -9.85 -2.17 -2.44
C ARG A 113 -9.30 -3.31 -1.60
N ALA A 114 -8.03 -3.24 -1.20
CA ALA A 114 -7.39 -4.23 -0.34
C ALA A 114 -8.08 -4.31 1.02
N GLU A 115 -8.33 -3.17 1.69
CA GLU A 115 -9.06 -3.13 2.97
C GLU A 115 -10.42 -3.81 2.89
N ARG A 116 -11.22 -3.51 1.87
CA ARG A 116 -12.55 -4.11 1.70
C ARG A 116 -12.52 -5.61 1.43
N ARG A 117 -11.44 -6.13 0.85
CA ARG A 117 -11.34 -7.52 0.37
C ARG A 117 -10.51 -8.42 1.28
N LEU A 118 -9.69 -7.87 2.16
CA LEU A 118 -8.73 -8.63 2.98
C LEU A 118 -9.42 -9.80 3.72
N GLU A 119 -10.54 -9.53 4.38
CA GLU A 119 -11.30 -10.56 5.09
C GLU A 119 -11.88 -11.66 4.17
N SER A 120 -12.30 -11.29 2.96
CA SER A 120 -12.78 -12.27 1.98
C SER A 120 -11.64 -13.10 1.38
N LEU A 121 -10.44 -12.52 1.27
CA LEU A 121 -9.25 -13.19 0.77
C LEU A 121 -8.72 -14.19 1.81
N LYS A 122 -8.68 -13.80 3.10
CA LYS A 122 -8.34 -14.67 4.24
C LYS A 122 -9.27 -15.89 4.38
N LYS A 123 -10.56 -15.72 4.06
CA LYS A 123 -11.55 -16.82 4.05
C LYS A 123 -11.50 -17.65 2.76
N GLY A 124 -10.71 -17.24 1.78
CA GLY A 124 -10.47 -17.98 0.54
C GLY A 124 -9.43 -19.08 0.73
N ASN A 125 -9.25 -19.88 -0.32
CA ASN A 125 -8.17 -20.88 -0.36
C ASN A 125 -6.88 -20.26 -0.94
N THR A 126 -6.61 -19.02 -0.54
CA THR A 126 -5.52 -18.21 -1.08
C THR A 126 -4.26 -18.39 -0.24
N ASP A 127 -3.07 -18.30 -0.84
CA ASP A 127 -1.81 -18.54 -0.12
C ASP A 127 -1.59 -17.49 0.98
N ASP A 128 -1.48 -17.96 2.23
CA ASP A 128 -1.25 -17.13 3.42
C ASP A 128 -0.04 -16.21 3.24
N ARG A 129 1.02 -16.66 2.57
CA ARG A 129 2.21 -15.81 2.30
C ARG A 129 1.90 -14.62 1.42
N GLN A 130 1.01 -14.80 0.45
CA GLN A 130 0.57 -13.72 -0.42
C GLN A 130 -0.33 -12.73 0.34
N ILE A 131 -1.14 -13.21 1.28
CA ILE A 131 -1.95 -12.36 2.17
C ILE A 131 -1.05 -11.55 3.10
N GLU A 132 -0.08 -12.18 3.77
CA GLU A 132 0.90 -11.48 4.63
C GLU A 132 1.70 -10.44 3.85
N ARG A 133 2.03 -10.74 2.59
CA ARG A 133 2.69 -9.77 1.70
C ARG A 133 1.80 -8.58 1.39
N LEU A 134 0.51 -8.79 1.10
CA LEU A 134 -0.46 -7.71 0.91
C LEU A 134 -0.60 -6.86 2.17
N GLU A 135 -0.73 -7.48 3.35
CA GLU A 135 -0.81 -6.76 4.63
C GLU A 135 0.44 -5.90 4.88
N ARG A 136 1.65 -6.41 4.60
CA ARG A 136 2.87 -5.60 4.69
C ARG A 136 2.85 -4.39 3.76
N MET A 137 2.38 -4.55 2.52
CA MET A 137 2.23 -3.43 1.58
C MET A 137 1.19 -2.41 2.08
N MET A 138 0.09 -2.87 2.68
CA MET A 138 -0.90 -2.01 3.30
C MET A 138 -0.31 -1.20 4.48
N HIS A 139 0.51 -1.84 5.33
CA HIS A 139 1.24 -1.14 6.39
C HIS A 139 2.24 -0.13 5.81
N GLY A 140 2.92 -0.46 4.72
CA GLY A 140 3.83 0.47 4.03
C GLY A 140 3.11 1.70 3.49
N TYR A 141 1.89 1.55 2.97
CA TYR A 141 1.04 2.68 2.58
C TYR A 141 0.67 3.55 3.79
N GLN A 142 0.32 2.95 4.93
CA GLN A 142 0.08 3.70 6.17
C GLN A 142 1.34 4.43 6.66
N ASN A 143 2.51 3.80 6.54
CA ASN A 143 3.79 4.40 6.88
C ASN A 143 4.10 5.62 6.00
N MET A 144 3.79 5.56 4.70
CA MET A 144 3.88 6.72 3.81
C MET A 144 2.99 7.87 4.29
N LEU A 145 1.72 7.60 4.63
CA LEU A 145 0.81 8.63 5.14
C LEU A 145 1.35 9.26 6.43
N ALA A 146 1.84 8.43 7.35
CA ALA A 146 2.42 8.90 8.60
C ALA A 146 3.69 9.75 8.36
N LEU A 147 4.52 9.37 7.37
CA LEU A 147 5.71 10.10 6.98
C LEU A 147 5.39 11.47 6.37
N GLU A 148 4.38 11.54 5.50
CA GLU A 148 3.87 12.82 4.98
C GLU A 148 3.37 13.71 6.11
N GLN A 149 2.58 13.15 7.03
CA GLN A 149 1.99 13.89 8.14
C GLN A 149 3.03 14.41 9.12
N ILE A 150 4.04 13.61 9.49
CA ILE A 150 5.06 14.04 10.45
C ILE A 150 5.94 15.15 9.86
N VAL A 151 6.30 15.08 8.57
CA VAL A 151 7.08 16.12 7.91
C VAL A 151 6.26 17.41 7.81
N LYS A 152 4.98 17.31 7.41
CA LYS A 152 4.07 18.47 7.37
C LYS A 152 3.91 19.12 8.74
N SER A 153 3.64 18.33 9.78
CA SER A 153 3.52 18.83 11.15
C SER A 153 4.79 19.54 11.61
N THR A 154 5.95 19.04 11.19
CA THR A 154 7.24 19.63 11.53
C THR A 154 7.44 20.96 10.80
N ASP A 155 7.08 21.03 9.52
CA ASP A 155 7.10 22.28 8.75
C ASP A 155 6.19 23.35 9.37
N ASP A 156 4.97 22.98 9.74
CA ASP A 156 4.01 23.88 10.38
C ASP A 156 4.54 24.39 11.74
N GLN A 157 5.26 23.54 12.49
CA GLN A 157 5.89 23.94 13.75
C GLN A 157 7.06 24.91 13.54
N LEU A 158 7.93 24.64 12.57
CA LEU A 158 9.07 25.49 12.25
C LEU A 158 8.61 26.88 11.80
N GLU A 159 7.60 26.94 10.93
CA GLU A 159 7.03 28.22 10.50
C GLU A 159 6.47 29.04 11.66
N ARG A 160 5.74 28.42 12.59
CA ARG A 160 5.24 29.11 13.80
C ARG A 160 6.36 29.68 14.67
N LEU A 161 7.54 29.08 14.63
CA LEU A 161 8.73 29.53 15.36
C LEU A 161 9.57 30.53 14.55
N GLY A 162 9.15 30.91 13.34
CA GLY A 162 9.92 31.76 12.43
C GLY A 162 11.16 31.08 11.85
N ALA A 163 11.27 29.75 11.99
CA ALA A 163 12.34 28.96 11.41
C ALA A 163 11.98 28.52 9.98
N PRO A 164 12.98 28.34 9.09
CA PRO A 164 12.73 27.80 7.75
C PRO A 164 12.09 26.41 7.80
N ARG A 165 11.03 26.17 7.00
CA ARG A 165 10.42 24.85 6.86
C ARG A 165 11.41 23.85 6.26
N LEU A 166 11.34 22.57 6.64
CA LEU A 166 12.18 21.49 6.12
C LEU A 166 12.03 21.34 4.61
N MET A 167 10.81 21.46 4.08
CA MET A 167 10.55 21.29 2.65
C MET A 167 10.65 22.60 1.85
N ALA A 168 10.95 23.75 2.47
CA ALA A 168 10.96 25.05 1.78
C ALA A 168 11.99 25.16 0.65
N SER A 169 13.12 24.46 0.76
CA SER A 169 14.19 24.47 -0.25
C SER A 169 14.07 23.35 -1.29
N ILE A 170 13.02 22.51 -1.20
CA ILE A 170 12.89 21.37 -2.11
C ILE A 170 11.86 21.71 -3.18
N PRO A 171 12.27 21.76 -4.45
CA PRO A 171 11.33 21.93 -5.53
C PRO A 171 10.36 20.75 -5.58
N THR A 172 9.08 21.06 -5.43
CA THR A 172 7.97 20.10 -5.35
C THR A 172 7.37 19.77 -6.72
N THR A 173 7.59 20.62 -7.73
CA THR A 173 7.15 20.41 -9.11
C THR A 173 8.33 20.13 -10.06
N ALA A 174 8.02 19.63 -11.27
CA ALA A 174 9.04 19.43 -12.30
C ALA A 174 9.64 20.77 -12.79
N GLU A 175 8.83 21.84 -12.82
CA GLU A 175 9.28 23.19 -13.18
C GLU A 175 10.15 23.81 -12.09
N GLU A 176 9.75 23.70 -10.82
CA GLU A 176 10.57 24.15 -9.69
C GLU A 176 11.92 23.39 -9.68
N ARG A 177 11.93 22.11 -10.06
CA ARG A 177 13.16 21.31 -10.17
C ARG A 177 14.08 21.84 -11.25
N ARG A 178 13.54 22.19 -12.43
CA ARG A 178 14.33 22.81 -13.51
C ARG A 178 14.89 24.16 -13.08
N GLN A 179 14.08 25.01 -12.45
CA GLN A 179 14.51 26.32 -11.97
C GLN A 179 15.55 26.22 -10.85
N SER A 180 15.44 25.24 -9.95
CA SER A 180 16.45 25.00 -8.92
C SER A 180 17.78 24.55 -9.52
N LEU A 181 17.77 23.64 -10.49
CA LEU A 181 18.96 23.19 -11.20
C LEU A 181 19.63 24.32 -12.02
N GLU A 182 18.82 25.20 -12.60
CA GLU A 182 19.29 26.38 -13.32
C GLU A 182 19.95 27.38 -12.36
N LYS A 183 19.31 27.69 -11.23
CA LYS A 183 19.91 28.51 -10.16
C LYS A 183 21.21 27.93 -9.59
N GLU A 184 21.28 26.61 -9.41
CA GLU A 184 22.52 25.95 -8.97
C GLU A 184 23.64 26.06 -10.02
N ARG A 185 23.32 25.91 -11.31
CA ARG A 185 24.27 26.14 -12.41
C ARG A 185 24.75 27.59 -12.45
N ASP A 186 23.83 28.54 -12.32
CA ASP A 186 24.15 29.97 -12.35
C ASP A 186 25.01 30.37 -11.16
N ALA A 187 24.67 29.91 -9.94
CA ALA A 187 25.46 30.16 -8.74
C ALA A 187 26.85 29.51 -8.82
N HIS A 188 26.95 28.31 -9.40
CA HIS A 188 28.24 27.67 -9.65
C HIS A 188 29.06 28.45 -10.67
N GLN A 189 28.45 28.92 -11.76
CA GLN A 189 29.13 29.75 -12.75
C GLN A 189 29.60 31.08 -12.14
N GLU A 190 28.75 31.72 -11.34
CA GLU A 190 29.09 32.95 -10.60
C GLU A 190 30.23 32.73 -9.61
N ALA A 191 30.31 31.57 -8.95
CA ALA A 191 31.45 31.24 -8.09
C ALA A 191 32.76 31.08 -8.89
N LEU A 192 32.72 30.43 -10.06
CA LEU A 192 33.87 30.32 -10.97
C LEU A 192 34.31 31.70 -11.48
N ASP A 193 33.36 32.53 -11.89
CA ASP A 193 33.60 33.88 -12.43
C ASP A 193 34.19 34.82 -11.37
N ASN A 194 33.81 34.63 -10.09
CA ASN A 194 34.33 35.39 -8.95
C ASN A 194 35.56 34.74 -8.29
N GLY A 195 36.08 33.63 -8.84
CA GLY A 195 37.32 33.00 -8.38
C GLY A 195 37.20 32.22 -7.05
N TYR A 196 36.00 31.87 -6.62
CA TYR A 196 35.76 31.00 -5.47
C TYR A 196 35.76 29.53 -5.91
N TYR A 197 36.77 28.76 -5.48
CA TYR A 197 36.88 27.31 -5.64
C TYR A 197 37.08 26.63 -4.28
#